data_AF-A0A9D5P0M9-F1
#
_entry.id   AF-A0A9D5P0M9-F1
#
_cell.length_a   1.000
_cell.length_b   1.000
_cell.length_c   1.000
_cell.angle_alpha   90.00
_cell.angle_beta   90.00
_cell.angle_gamma   90.00
#
_symmetry.space_group_name_H-M   'P 1'
#
loop_
_entity.id
_entity.type
_entity.pdbx_description
1 polymer ?
#
loop_
_entity_poly.entity_id
_entity_poly.type
_entity_poly.pdbx_seq_one_letter_code
_entity_poly.pdbx_strand_id
1 'polypeptide(L)'
;MTKKSISRLLQASLMCCLAVLFTACEDFGTEDNPTPSYISINTSNVQLKLGDTFVRKAIVAGSAVVTYSSSDETIATVDQEGKVTGIGVGTATITVEVTGYNAAGKKIYIPEEKSYKVTVYDPVNSLSSPALLTVAVGNSATITPTIDPAGYPIQWSSSDESIATVDETGKVTGVKVSTVPVTITAKAGGKTATCNVVVASFDLSTLTAAYTAQDGDVLTGVTTYPVSIPNGATIYLANATVNNTVECLGDATVAMVKETVSTISAATTAIKSGPAGTTLTLSGEGTLNATSSAYNCACIGSQQQGAAGNIVIEGGIINATAGDYAAAIGAGNGGTCQDITIQGGTVTAHAGSKGAGIGTGANGWGATACGNITITGGIVNAYGGYAGAGIGAGCANYYSSTITCSGITITGGIVNAYGGAAGAGIGTGVREYSGGPCPTCGNITISGGTITATRGGNAVWDIGPGVFSGDPGTYYGVVSGTISVTVTVKDKNGNDASIYAAP
;
A
#
# COMPACT_ATOMS: atom_id res chain seq x y z
N MET A 1 -78.31 6.93 -83.47
CA MET A 1 -77.67 8.07 -82.78
C MET A 1 -76.17 8.00 -83.03
N THR A 2 -75.62 8.79 -83.96
CA THR A 2 -75.24 10.21 -83.77
C THR A 2 -74.12 10.35 -82.73
N LYS A 3 -72.94 10.87 -83.08
CA LYS A 3 -72.26 11.17 -84.35
C LYS A 3 -70.80 11.04 -83.92
N LYS A 4 -70.07 10.06 -84.46
CA LYS A 4 -69.16 10.31 -85.59
C LYS A 4 -68.25 11.49 -85.21
N SER A 5 -66.99 11.24 -84.88
CA SER A 5 -65.96 10.77 -85.82
C SER A 5 -64.63 10.81 -85.05
N ILE A 6 -63.68 9.88 -85.04
CA ILE A 6 -63.32 8.72 -85.86
C ILE A 6 -62.56 7.81 -84.87
N SER A 7 -63.28 6.90 -84.23
CA SER A 7 -63.02 5.46 -84.35
C SER A 7 -61.68 5.07 -84.97
N ARG A 8 -60.95 4.26 -84.20
CA ARG A 8 -60.42 2.97 -84.66
C ARG A 8 -59.47 3.05 -85.86
N LEU A 9 -58.19 3.04 -85.55
CA LEU A 9 -57.14 2.31 -86.27
C LEU A 9 -55.84 2.50 -85.46
N LEU A 10 -55.69 1.87 -84.30
CA LEU A 10 -55.04 0.56 -84.20
C LEU A 10 -54.75 -0.08 -85.57
N GLN A 11 -53.46 -0.28 -85.84
CA GLN A 11 -52.87 -1.02 -86.96
C GLN A 11 -52.80 -0.29 -88.31
N ALA A 12 -51.66 0.33 -88.58
CA ALA A 12 -50.83 0.08 -89.77
C ALA A 12 -49.63 1.04 -89.79
N SER A 13 -48.48 0.55 -90.28
CA SER A 13 -47.22 1.28 -90.50
C SER A 13 -46.35 1.46 -89.23
N LEU A 14 -45.72 0.44 -88.65
CA LEU A 14 -44.78 -0.49 -89.29
C LEU A 14 -43.80 0.24 -90.22
N MET A 15 -42.57 0.40 -89.72
CA MET A 15 -41.27 0.32 -90.41
C MET A 15 -41.12 0.79 -91.87
N CYS A 16 -39.92 1.32 -92.11
CA CYS A 16 -39.30 1.65 -93.39
C CYS A 16 -39.68 3.03 -93.97
N CYS A 17 -38.82 4.02 -93.75
CA CYS A 17 -37.66 4.21 -94.62
C CYS A 17 -36.66 5.13 -93.90
N LEU A 18 -35.47 4.62 -93.57
CA LEU A 18 -34.26 4.66 -94.43
C LEU A 18 -33.54 6.01 -94.22
N ALA A 19 -32.56 6.02 -93.30
CA ALA A 19 -31.14 6.21 -93.61
C ALA A 19 -30.88 7.50 -94.41
N VAL A 20 -30.22 8.50 -93.82
CA VAL A 20 -28.79 8.85 -94.03
C VAL A 20 -28.43 9.76 -92.82
N LEU A 21 -27.62 9.40 -91.81
CA LEU A 21 -26.16 9.18 -91.72
C LEU A 21 -25.28 10.33 -92.25
N PHE A 22 -24.31 10.74 -91.41
CA PHE A 22 -23.32 11.82 -91.55
C PHE A 22 -23.78 13.21 -91.08
N THR A 23 -23.56 13.57 -89.81
CA THR A 23 -22.30 14.09 -89.22
C THR A 23 -21.73 15.31 -89.96
N ALA A 24 -21.97 16.48 -89.37
CA ALA A 24 -20.92 17.46 -89.14
C ALA A 24 -21.17 18.05 -87.74
N CYS A 25 -20.34 17.59 -86.82
CA CYS A 25 -20.13 18.16 -85.50
C CYS A 25 -19.49 19.54 -85.70
N GLU A 26 -20.04 20.55 -85.03
CA GLU A 26 -19.34 21.62 -84.30
C GLU A 26 -20.40 22.67 -83.98
N ASP A 27 -21.06 22.56 -82.82
CA ASP A 27 -21.58 23.77 -82.17
C ASP A 27 -21.84 23.62 -80.66
N PHE A 28 -21.27 24.58 -79.92
CA PHE A 28 -21.34 24.91 -78.49
C PHE A 28 -21.13 23.81 -77.44
N GLY A 29 -19.93 23.87 -76.84
CA GLY A 29 -19.59 23.19 -75.60
C GLY A 29 -20.61 23.46 -74.49
N THR A 30 -20.73 22.47 -73.62
CA THR A 30 -21.55 22.48 -72.42
C THR A 30 -21.11 23.63 -71.50
N GLU A 31 -21.74 24.80 -71.62
CA GLU A 31 -21.90 25.64 -70.44
C GLU A 31 -22.82 24.86 -69.49
N ASP A 32 -22.20 24.23 -68.49
CA ASP A 32 -22.87 23.78 -67.28
C ASP A 32 -23.76 24.94 -66.81
N ASN A 33 -25.07 24.79 -66.88
CA ASN A 33 -26.01 25.73 -66.27
C ASN A 33 -26.27 25.21 -64.86
N PRO A 34 -25.45 25.56 -63.84
CA PRO A 34 -25.60 25.04 -62.49
C PRO A 34 -26.97 25.41 -61.96
N THR A 35 -27.69 24.43 -61.40
CA THR A 35 -28.92 24.72 -60.69
C THR A 35 -28.61 25.53 -59.42
N PRO A 36 -29.46 26.48 -59.01
CA PRO A 36 -29.28 27.20 -57.75
C PRO A 36 -29.09 26.20 -56.60
N SER A 37 -28.04 26.38 -55.80
CA SER A 37 -27.90 25.67 -54.54
C SER A 37 -29.02 26.09 -53.60
N TYR A 38 -29.43 25.16 -52.75
CA TYR A 38 -30.27 25.46 -51.60
C TYR A 38 -29.62 24.79 -50.40
N ILE A 39 -29.01 25.59 -49.53
CA ILE A 39 -28.59 25.17 -48.19
C ILE A 39 -29.53 25.78 -47.15
N SER A 40 -30.18 24.91 -46.36
CA SER A 40 -31.00 25.30 -45.22
C SER A 40 -30.36 24.80 -43.94
N ILE A 41 -29.99 25.75 -43.08
CA ILE A 41 -29.44 25.50 -41.75
C ILE A 41 -29.88 26.63 -40.82
N ASN A 42 -30.11 26.30 -39.55
CA ASN A 42 -30.34 27.31 -38.54
C ASN A 42 -29.05 28.13 -38.31
N THR A 43 -29.08 29.42 -38.63
CA THR A 43 -27.92 30.34 -38.49
C THR A 43 -27.93 31.14 -37.19
N SER A 44 -28.85 30.85 -36.25
CA SER A 44 -28.84 31.48 -34.94
C SER A 44 -27.58 31.10 -34.16
N ASN A 45 -26.98 32.11 -33.51
CA ASN A 45 -25.82 31.92 -32.65
C ASN A 45 -26.15 30.96 -31.49
N VAL A 46 -25.14 30.20 -31.06
CA VAL A 46 -25.27 29.19 -30.01
C VAL A 46 -24.35 29.55 -28.84
N GLN A 47 -24.87 29.45 -27.63
CA GLN A 47 -24.05 29.41 -26.41
C GLN A 47 -23.91 27.96 -25.96
N LEU A 48 -22.67 27.55 -25.70
CA LEU A 48 -22.34 26.16 -25.37
C LEU A 48 -21.45 26.16 -24.12
N LYS A 49 -21.69 25.25 -23.17
CA LYS A 49 -20.76 25.08 -22.05
C LYS A 49 -19.49 24.42 -22.55
N LEU A 50 -18.37 24.70 -21.90
CA LEU A 50 -17.11 24.05 -22.17
C LEU A 50 -17.25 22.51 -22.11
N GLY A 51 -16.85 21.80 -23.17
CA GLY A 51 -16.96 20.34 -23.29
C GLY A 51 -18.30 19.80 -23.80
N ASP A 52 -19.36 20.62 -23.81
CA ASP A 52 -20.65 20.19 -24.34
C ASP A 52 -20.63 20.05 -25.87
N THR A 53 -21.58 19.30 -26.40
CA THR A 53 -21.74 19.08 -27.85
C THR A 53 -23.18 19.28 -28.29
N PHE A 54 -23.35 19.66 -29.56
CA PHE A 54 -24.65 19.63 -30.22
C PHE A 54 -24.47 19.27 -31.69
N VAL A 55 -25.52 18.75 -32.32
CA VAL A 55 -25.51 18.44 -33.76
C VAL A 55 -26.36 19.47 -34.50
N ARG A 56 -25.82 20.04 -35.57
CA ARG A 56 -26.55 20.92 -36.48
C ARG A 56 -26.24 20.57 -37.93
N LYS A 57 -27.07 19.68 -38.46
CA LYS A 57 -26.95 19.20 -39.84
C LYS A 57 -27.59 20.16 -40.83
N ALA A 58 -26.90 20.44 -41.93
CA ALA A 58 -27.42 21.22 -43.04
C ALA A 58 -28.29 20.35 -43.94
N ILE A 59 -29.38 20.93 -44.46
CA ILE A 59 -30.24 20.31 -45.47
C ILE A 59 -29.86 20.92 -46.81
N VAL A 60 -29.52 20.07 -47.78
CA VAL A 60 -29.16 20.49 -49.14
C VAL A 60 -30.01 19.81 -50.20
N ALA A 61 -30.18 20.46 -51.35
CA ALA A 61 -30.87 19.89 -52.49
C ALA A 61 -30.03 18.83 -53.21
N GLY A 62 -30.61 17.65 -53.46
CA GLY A 62 -30.01 16.59 -54.28
C GLY A 62 -28.78 15.94 -53.65
N SER A 63 -27.72 15.77 -54.44
CA SER A 63 -26.46 15.10 -54.04
C SER A 63 -25.30 16.09 -53.86
N ALA A 64 -25.59 17.31 -53.41
CA ALA A 64 -24.60 18.35 -53.17
C ALA A 64 -23.66 17.96 -52.01
N VAL A 65 -22.37 18.27 -52.16
CA VAL A 65 -21.37 18.04 -51.11
C VAL A 65 -21.35 19.23 -50.15
N VAL A 66 -21.43 18.93 -48.85
CA VAL A 66 -21.38 19.92 -47.78
C VAL A 66 -20.07 19.77 -47.01
N THR A 67 -19.40 20.88 -46.76
CA THR A 67 -18.21 20.96 -45.93
C THR A 67 -18.46 21.86 -44.73
N TYR A 68 -18.00 21.41 -43.56
CA TYR A 68 -18.02 22.17 -42.33
C TYR A 68 -16.61 22.63 -42.00
N SER A 69 -16.48 23.85 -41.51
CA SER A 69 -15.22 24.37 -40.98
C SER A 69 -15.46 25.26 -39.77
N SER A 70 -14.46 25.35 -38.90
CA SER A 70 -14.44 26.29 -37.79
C SER A 70 -13.39 27.36 -38.03
N SER A 71 -13.70 28.61 -37.66
CA SER A 71 -12.71 29.69 -37.67
C SER A 71 -11.61 29.50 -36.61
N ASP A 72 -11.89 28.75 -35.54
CA ASP A 72 -10.94 28.45 -34.46
C ASP A 72 -11.30 27.12 -33.78
N GLU A 73 -10.59 26.06 -34.18
CA GLU A 73 -10.77 24.72 -33.62
C GLU A 73 -10.28 24.59 -32.16
N THR A 74 -9.51 25.54 -31.64
CA THR A 74 -9.15 25.57 -30.22
C THR A 74 -10.31 26.03 -29.34
N ILE A 75 -11.32 26.70 -29.93
CA ILE A 75 -12.55 27.15 -29.26
C ILE A 75 -13.69 26.17 -29.54
N ALA A 76 -13.96 25.84 -30.81
CA ALA A 76 -15.00 24.89 -31.17
C ALA A 76 -14.64 24.10 -32.43
N THR A 77 -14.85 22.80 -32.42
CA THR A 77 -14.67 21.92 -33.59
C THR A 77 -16.01 21.53 -34.19
N VAL A 78 -16.02 21.13 -35.46
CA VAL A 78 -17.19 20.59 -36.14
C VAL A 78 -16.79 19.42 -37.02
N ASP A 79 -17.50 18.29 -36.94
CA ASP A 79 -17.23 17.12 -37.79
C ASP A 79 -18.05 17.14 -39.10
N GLN A 80 -17.83 16.15 -39.96
CA GLN A 80 -18.51 16.01 -41.26
C GLN A 80 -20.03 15.77 -41.13
N GLU A 81 -20.50 15.37 -39.96
CA GLU A 81 -21.92 15.15 -39.67
C GLU A 81 -22.60 16.40 -39.07
N GLY A 82 -21.82 17.46 -38.84
CA GLY A 82 -22.27 18.71 -38.24
C GLY A 82 -22.34 18.66 -36.72
N LYS A 83 -21.65 17.73 -36.06
CA LYS A 83 -21.50 17.72 -34.60
C LYS A 83 -20.47 18.76 -34.19
N VAL A 84 -20.90 19.75 -33.43
CA VAL A 84 -20.07 20.81 -32.88
C VAL A 84 -19.70 20.49 -31.43
N THR A 85 -18.42 20.62 -31.08
CA THR A 85 -17.90 20.40 -29.72
C THR A 85 -17.22 21.67 -29.20
N GLY A 86 -17.55 22.13 -28.00
CA GLY A 86 -16.88 23.25 -27.36
C GLY A 86 -15.56 22.82 -26.71
N ILE A 87 -14.43 23.31 -27.22
CA ILE A 87 -13.08 22.93 -26.78
C ILE A 87 -12.48 23.96 -25.82
N GLY A 88 -12.68 25.25 -26.05
CA GLY A 88 -12.07 26.34 -25.29
C GLY A 88 -12.99 27.55 -25.16
N VAL A 89 -12.84 28.33 -24.09
CA VAL A 89 -13.66 29.53 -23.84
C VAL A 89 -13.37 30.58 -24.90
N GLY A 90 -14.42 31.10 -25.54
CA GLY A 90 -14.27 32.08 -26.60
C GLY A 90 -15.44 32.05 -27.57
N THR A 91 -15.26 32.65 -28.74
CA THR A 91 -16.25 32.60 -29.82
C THR A 91 -15.60 32.19 -31.13
N ALA A 92 -16.10 31.10 -31.73
CA ALA A 92 -15.72 30.66 -33.06
C ALA A 92 -16.90 30.80 -34.02
N THR A 93 -16.62 30.95 -35.30
CA THR A 93 -17.64 30.93 -36.36
C THR A 93 -17.59 29.57 -37.03
N ILE A 94 -18.73 28.88 -37.08
CA ILE A 94 -18.88 27.66 -37.87
C ILE A 94 -19.41 28.05 -39.24
N THR A 95 -18.69 27.64 -40.27
CA THR A 95 -19.03 27.85 -41.67
C THR A 95 -19.47 26.53 -42.28
N VAL A 96 -20.58 26.58 -43.02
CA VAL A 96 -21.11 25.46 -43.78
C VAL A 96 -21.19 25.88 -45.23
N GLU A 97 -20.45 25.17 -46.07
CA GLU A 97 -20.26 25.50 -47.49
C GLU A 97 -20.76 24.36 -48.36
N VAL A 98 -21.44 24.71 -49.46
CA VAL A 98 -21.70 23.80 -50.58
C VAL A 98 -20.66 24.06 -51.65
N THR A 99 -19.84 23.06 -51.98
CA THR A 99 -18.67 23.23 -52.86
C THR A 99 -19.00 23.48 -54.34
N GLY A 100 -20.28 23.39 -54.72
CA GLY A 100 -20.74 23.49 -56.11
C GLY A 100 -20.61 22.19 -56.91
N TYR A 101 -19.94 21.17 -56.36
CA TYR A 101 -19.73 19.86 -56.99
C TYR A 101 -20.58 18.78 -56.32
N ASN A 102 -20.97 17.75 -57.07
CA ASN A 102 -21.50 16.52 -56.48
C ASN A 102 -20.37 15.59 -56.00
N ALA A 103 -20.74 14.48 -55.34
CA ALA A 103 -19.80 13.46 -54.88
C ALA A 103 -18.93 12.83 -56.00
N ALA A 104 -19.30 13.00 -57.28
CA ALA A 104 -18.56 12.53 -58.44
C ALA A 104 -17.63 13.61 -59.06
N GLY A 105 -17.50 14.79 -58.43
CA GLY A 105 -16.61 15.87 -58.88
C GLY A 105 -17.14 16.70 -60.04
N LYS A 106 -18.42 16.59 -60.41
CA LYS A 106 -19.06 17.40 -61.46
C LYS A 106 -19.65 18.67 -60.88
N LYS A 107 -19.38 19.82 -61.50
CA LYS A 107 -19.98 21.12 -61.15
C LYS A 107 -21.46 21.12 -61.51
N ILE A 108 -22.32 21.12 -60.49
CA ILE A 108 -23.78 20.98 -60.66
C ILE A 108 -24.54 22.07 -59.91
N TYR A 109 -23.92 22.67 -58.89
CA TYR A 109 -24.54 23.67 -58.03
C TYR A 109 -23.73 24.97 -58.02
N ILE A 110 -24.42 26.07 -57.75
CA ILE A 110 -23.77 27.33 -57.40
C ILE A 110 -23.18 27.18 -55.98
N PRO A 111 -21.95 27.60 -55.69
CA PRO A 111 -21.45 27.61 -54.33
C PRO A 111 -22.26 28.53 -53.43
N GLU A 112 -22.59 28.09 -52.23
CA GLU A 112 -23.29 28.89 -51.22
C GLU A 112 -22.74 28.57 -49.85
N GLU A 113 -22.57 29.60 -49.02
CA GLU A 113 -22.12 29.49 -47.64
C GLU A 113 -23.16 30.04 -46.66
N LYS A 114 -23.25 29.41 -45.49
CA LYS A 114 -23.95 29.92 -44.32
C LYS A 114 -23.02 29.81 -43.12
N SER A 115 -23.13 30.74 -42.18
CA SER A 115 -22.34 30.71 -40.96
C SER A 115 -23.15 31.11 -39.75
N TYR A 116 -22.69 30.68 -38.57
CA TYR A 116 -23.23 31.07 -37.28
C TYR A 116 -22.12 31.09 -36.23
N LYS A 117 -22.29 31.91 -35.18
CA LYS A 117 -21.32 31.98 -34.09
C LYS A 117 -21.64 30.95 -33.00
N VAL A 118 -20.59 30.34 -32.47
CA VAL A 118 -20.63 29.48 -31.29
C VAL A 118 -19.79 30.15 -30.22
N THR A 119 -20.43 30.59 -29.15
CA THR A 119 -19.77 31.14 -27.97
C THR A 119 -19.69 30.06 -26.90
N VAL A 120 -18.48 29.62 -26.61
CA VAL A 120 -18.20 28.64 -25.56
C VAL A 120 -17.87 29.39 -24.28
N TYR A 121 -18.55 29.07 -23.19
CA TYR A 121 -18.32 29.68 -21.88
C TYR A 121 -18.07 28.63 -20.80
N ASP A 122 -17.27 29.01 -19.81
CA ASP A 122 -17.09 28.20 -18.61
C ASP A 122 -18.18 28.60 -17.61
N PRO A 123 -19.04 27.67 -17.17
CA PRO A 123 -20.02 27.98 -16.15
C PRO A 123 -19.42 28.22 -14.76
N VAL A 124 -18.13 27.89 -14.54
CA VAL A 124 -17.41 28.15 -13.30
C VAL A 124 -16.65 29.47 -13.42
N ASN A 125 -17.04 30.45 -12.62
CA ASN A 125 -16.39 31.77 -12.59
C ASN A 125 -15.05 31.68 -11.87
N SER A 126 -15.02 31.04 -10.69
CA SER A 126 -13.81 30.91 -9.88
C SER A 126 -13.77 29.60 -9.10
N LEU A 127 -12.54 29.13 -8.85
CA LEU A 127 -12.24 27.98 -8.00
C LEU A 127 -10.92 28.28 -7.27
N SER A 128 -10.91 28.15 -5.95
CA SER A 128 -9.72 28.34 -5.13
C SER A 128 -9.69 27.35 -3.97
N SER A 129 -8.51 26.84 -3.64
CA SER A 129 -8.27 25.94 -2.52
C SER A 129 -7.29 26.57 -1.53
N PRO A 130 -7.30 26.17 -0.24
CA PRO A 130 -6.22 26.48 0.69
C PRO A 130 -4.85 26.14 0.11
N ALA A 131 -3.86 27.00 0.33
CA ALA A 131 -2.52 26.78 -0.22
C ALA A 131 -1.78 25.58 0.40
N LEU A 132 -2.01 25.33 1.69
CA LEU A 132 -1.35 24.28 2.47
C LEU A 132 -2.36 23.61 3.42
N LEU A 133 -2.30 22.28 3.48
CA LEU A 133 -2.97 21.46 4.48
C LEU A 133 -1.93 20.56 5.15
N THR A 134 -1.97 20.48 6.47
CA THR A 134 -1.10 19.58 7.24
C THR A 134 -1.94 18.47 7.86
N VAL A 135 -1.53 17.22 7.65
CA VAL A 135 -2.24 16.03 8.14
C VAL A 135 -1.23 15.04 8.73
N ALA A 136 -1.56 14.36 9.83
CA ALA A 136 -0.71 13.27 10.34
C ALA A 136 -0.92 11.99 9.52
N VAL A 137 0.04 11.07 9.53
CA VAL A 137 -0.15 9.74 8.91
C VAL A 137 -1.36 9.04 9.56
N GLY A 138 -2.23 8.44 8.75
CA GLY A 138 -3.44 7.75 9.19
C GLY A 138 -4.62 8.67 9.53
N ASN A 139 -4.39 9.97 9.74
CA ASN A 139 -5.45 10.94 9.98
C ASN A 139 -5.96 11.55 8.67
N SER A 140 -7.14 12.17 8.75
CA SER A 140 -7.75 12.84 7.61
C SER A 140 -8.17 14.26 7.93
N ALA A 141 -8.13 15.13 6.92
CA ALA A 141 -8.69 16.47 6.96
C ALA A 141 -9.35 16.79 5.61
N THR A 142 -10.38 17.63 5.60
CA THR A 142 -11.11 17.96 4.36
C THR A 142 -10.61 19.27 3.77
N ILE A 143 -10.31 19.27 2.48
CA ILE A 143 -10.09 20.51 1.73
C ILE A 143 -11.45 21.06 1.34
N THR A 144 -11.78 22.26 1.82
CA THR A 144 -13.00 22.97 1.44
C THR A 144 -12.65 24.11 0.46
N PRO A 145 -12.72 23.88 -0.86
CA PRO A 145 -12.47 24.90 -1.85
C PRO A 145 -13.64 25.89 -1.92
N THR A 146 -13.33 27.15 -2.25
CA THR A 146 -14.33 28.17 -2.59
C THR A 146 -14.58 28.11 -4.09
N ILE A 147 -15.84 27.90 -4.48
CA ILE A 147 -16.26 27.81 -5.88
C ILE A 147 -17.44 28.76 -6.14
N ASP A 148 -17.41 29.45 -7.28
CA ASP A 148 -18.50 30.32 -7.74
C ASP A 148 -18.91 29.97 -9.18
N PRO A 149 -20.21 29.73 -9.46
CA PRO A 149 -21.30 29.58 -8.49
C PRO A 149 -21.18 28.30 -7.65
N ALA A 150 -21.77 28.30 -6.46
CA ALA A 150 -21.77 27.14 -5.57
C ALA A 150 -22.52 25.93 -6.16
N GLY A 151 -22.17 24.72 -5.72
CA GLY A 151 -22.86 23.48 -6.10
C GLY A 151 -22.37 22.83 -7.39
N TYR A 152 -21.34 23.37 -8.03
CA TYR A 152 -20.66 22.69 -9.15
C TYR A 152 -19.87 21.47 -8.65
N PRO A 153 -19.93 20.32 -9.35
CA PRO A 153 -19.19 19.12 -8.96
C PRO A 153 -17.68 19.35 -9.10
N ILE A 154 -16.92 18.86 -8.12
CA ILE A 154 -15.46 18.96 -8.07
C ILE A 154 -14.87 17.57 -8.28
N GLN A 155 -13.94 17.47 -9.22
CA GLN A 155 -13.11 16.28 -9.41
C GLN A 155 -11.81 16.45 -8.63
N TRP A 156 -11.46 15.44 -7.85
CA TRP A 156 -10.27 15.41 -7.01
C TRP A 156 -9.22 14.47 -7.58
N SER A 157 -7.95 14.82 -7.41
CA SER A 157 -6.82 13.94 -7.72
C SER A 157 -5.64 14.27 -6.81
N SER A 158 -4.82 13.27 -6.54
CA SER A 158 -3.55 13.43 -5.84
C SER A 158 -2.39 13.28 -6.83
N SER A 159 -1.35 14.08 -6.68
CA SER A 159 -0.11 13.90 -7.44
C SER A 159 0.65 12.63 -7.05
N ASP A 160 0.45 12.14 -5.82
CA ASP A 160 1.05 10.90 -5.31
C ASP A 160 0.18 10.29 -4.19
N GLU A 161 -0.64 9.31 -4.57
CA GLU A 161 -1.51 8.58 -3.64
C GLU A 161 -0.74 7.71 -2.63
N SER A 162 0.55 7.43 -2.86
CA SER A 162 1.38 6.72 -1.88
C SER A 162 1.73 7.60 -0.67
N ILE A 163 1.62 8.93 -0.79
CA ILE A 163 1.91 9.90 0.27
C ILE A 163 0.62 10.48 0.87
N ALA A 164 -0.34 10.88 0.04
CA ALA A 164 -1.65 11.33 0.51
C ALA A 164 -2.75 11.01 -0.51
N THR A 165 -3.87 10.46 -0.03
CA THR A 165 -5.05 10.18 -0.86
C THR A 165 -6.11 11.25 -0.66
N VAL A 166 -7.01 11.43 -1.62
CA VAL A 166 -8.18 12.30 -1.53
C VAL A 166 -9.39 11.58 -2.08
N ASP A 167 -10.53 11.64 -1.37
CA ASP A 167 -11.78 11.03 -1.84
C ASP A 167 -12.66 12.02 -2.63
N GLU A 168 -13.81 11.53 -3.12
CA GLU A 168 -14.77 12.32 -3.91
C GLU A 168 -15.32 13.55 -3.16
N THR A 169 -15.23 13.57 -1.82
CA THR A 169 -15.70 14.67 -0.97
C THR A 169 -14.60 15.69 -0.64
N GLY A 170 -13.37 15.47 -1.11
CA GLY A 170 -12.21 16.30 -0.77
C GLY A 170 -11.59 15.96 0.59
N LYS A 171 -11.92 14.80 1.18
CA LYS A 171 -11.29 14.32 2.41
C LYS A 171 -9.93 13.73 2.07
N VAL A 172 -8.88 14.41 2.53
CA VAL A 172 -7.48 14.01 2.35
C VAL A 172 -7.04 13.13 3.52
N THR A 173 -6.41 12.00 3.25
CA THR A 173 -5.83 11.11 4.26
C THR A 173 -4.31 11.00 4.06
N GLY A 174 -3.53 11.24 5.11
CA GLY A 174 -2.08 11.07 5.08
C GLY A 174 -1.71 9.59 5.05
N VAL A 175 -0.97 9.15 4.03
CA VAL A 175 -0.57 7.75 3.82
C VAL A 175 0.87 7.52 4.23
N LYS A 176 1.79 8.39 3.80
CA LYS A 176 3.23 8.25 4.03
C LYS A 176 3.86 9.62 4.27
N VAL A 177 4.88 9.66 5.12
CA VAL A 177 5.68 10.88 5.33
C VAL A 177 6.42 11.23 4.06
N SER A 178 6.44 12.51 3.72
CA SER A 178 7.27 13.05 2.66
C SER A 178 7.83 14.40 3.04
N THR A 179 9.12 14.63 2.75
CA THR A 179 9.75 15.94 2.86
C THR A 179 9.34 16.87 1.70
N VAL A 180 8.74 16.32 0.64
CA VAL A 180 8.15 17.05 -0.48
C VAL A 180 6.63 17.03 -0.32
N PRO A 181 5.95 18.20 -0.32
CA PRO A 181 4.50 18.24 -0.26
C PRO A 181 3.87 17.51 -1.45
N VAL A 182 2.75 16.81 -1.21
CA VAL A 182 1.89 16.28 -2.27
C VAL A 182 0.93 17.34 -2.74
N THR A 183 0.71 17.46 -4.04
CA THR A 183 -0.29 18.39 -4.58
C THR A 183 -1.62 17.67 -4.77
N ILE A 184 -2.64 18.08 -4.02
CA ILE A 184 -4.03 17.70 -4.25
C ILE A 184 -4.66 18.73 -5.18
N THR A 185 -5.30 18.24 -6.24
CA THR A 185 -5.89 19.06 -7.31
C THR A 185 -7.41 18.92 -7.29
N ALA A 186 -8.10 20.06 -7.19
CA ALA A 186 -9.54 20.21 -7.38
C ALA A 186 -9.80 20.80 -8.78
N LYS A 187 -10.66 20.15 -9.57
CA LYS A 187 -11.06 20.61 -10.90
C LYS A 187 -12.58 20.75 -11.00
N ALA A 188 -13.04 21.91 -11.49
CA ALA A 188 -14.45 22.16 -11.77
C ALA A 188 -14.58 23.04 -13.01
N GLY A 189 -15.39 22.62 -13.99
CA GLY A 189 -15.46 23.29 -15.29
C GLY A 189 -14.08 23.31 -15.97
N GLY A 190 -13.69 24.48 -16.48
CA GLY A 190 -12.35 24.73 -17.03
C GLY A 190 -11.31 25.17 -16.00
N LYS A 191 -11.65 25.21 -14.70
CA LYS A 191 -10.81 25.74 -13.63
C LYS A 191 -10.15 24.65 -12.80
N THR A 192 -8.96 24.97 -12.31
CA THR A 192 -8.16 24.10 -11.45
C THR A 192 -7.66 24.89 -10.25
N ALA A 193 -7.76 24.30 -9.06
CA ALA A 193 -7.14 24.80 -7.84
C ALA A 193 -6.32 23.69 -7.17
N THR A 194 -5.22 24.06 -6.54
CA THR A 194 -4.28 23.12 -5.93
C THR A 194 -4.08 23.43 -4.46
N CYS A 195 -3.90 22.38 -3.66
CA CYS A 195 -3.53 22.45 -2.25
C CYS A 195 -2.28 21.59 -2.05
N ASN A 196 -1.23 22.16 -1.46
CA ASN A 196 -0.09 21.35 -1.03
C ASN A 196 -0.43 20.67 0.29
N VAL A 197 -0.16 19.38 0.39
CA VAL A 197 -0.39 18.57 1.57
C VAL A 197 0.94 18.15 2.13
N VAL A 198 1.19 18.50 3.39
CA VAL A 198 2.36 18.06 4.15
C VAL A 198 1.89 17.04 5.17
N VAL A 199 2.49 15.86 5.12
CA VAL A 199 2.25 14.85 6.14
C VAL A 199 3.18 15.14 7.32
N ALA A 200 2.61 15.61 8.44
CA ALA A 200 3.36 16.09 9.60
C ALA A 200 4.24 14.99 10.20
N SER A 201 5.46 15.37 10.60
CA SER A 201 6.37 14.54 11.37
C SER A 201 7.07 15.36 12.44
N PHE A 202 7.57 14.65 13.46
CA PHE A 202 8.43 15.18 14.50
C PHE A 202 9.87 14.74 14.23
N ASP A 203 10.74 15.71 13.94
CA ASP A 203 12.16 15.45 13.71
C ASP A 203 12.91 15.34 15.04
N LEU A 204 13.29 14.11 15.38
CA LEU A 204 14.04 13.76 16.59
C LEU A 204 15.41 14.46 16.68
N SER A 205 15.96 14.94 15.57
CA SER A 205 17.26 15.66 15.57
C SER A 205 17.18 17.05 16.23
N THR A 206 15.96 17.55 16.44
CA THR A 206 15.70 18.83 17.13
C THR A 206 15.72 18.71 18.65
N LEU A 207 15.76 17.49 19.19
CA LEU A 207 15.70 17.24 20.63
C LEU A 207 16.97 17.67 21.35
N THR A 208 16.79 18.20 22.56
CA THR A 208 17.87 18.55 23.51
C THR A 208 17.75 17.81 24.85
N ALA A 209 16.73 16.98 25.00
CA ALA A 209 16.45 16.16 26.18
C ALA A 209 15.58 14.94 25.79
N ALA A 210 15.28 14.09 26.78
CA ALA A 210 14.33 12.98 26.64
C ALA A 210 12.99 13.46 26.05
N TYR A 211 12.42 12.64 25.16
CA TYR A 211 11.17 12.95 24.47
C TYR A 211 10.05 12.03 24.96
N THR A 212 8.89 12.59 25.29
CA THR A 212 7.66 11.82 25.52
C THR A 212 6.77 12.02 24.31
N ALA A 213 6.60 10.95 23.52
CA ALA A 213 5.80 10.98 22.31
C ALA A 213 4.33 11.24 22.63
N GLN A 214 3.63 11.80 21.66
CA GLN A 214 2.18 11.93 21.64
C GLN A 214 1.58 10.82 20.79
N ASP A 215 0.29 10.53 21.02
CA ASP A 215 -0.45 9.62 20.16
C ASP A 215 -0.53 10.18 18.73
N GLY A 216 -0.26 9.33 17.75
CA GLY A 216 -0.17 9.69 16.34
C GLY A 216 1.16 10.29 15.92
N ASP A 217 2.14 10.42 16.82
CA ASP A 217 3.44 10.99 16.47
C ASP A 217 4.13 10.18 15.39
N VAL A 218 4.64 10.90 14.39
CA VAL A 218 5.43 10.33 13.31
C VAL A 218 6.87 10.78 13.51
N LEU A 219 7.73 9.87 13.94
CA LEU A 219 9.11 10.17 14.28
C LEU A 219 10.02 10.01 13.06
N THR A 220 10.83 11.02 12.79
CA THR A 220 11.87 11.06 11.75
C THR A 220 13.20 11.52 12.35
N GLY A 221 14.30 11.42 11.59
CA GLY A 221 15.60 11.97 12.01
C GLY A 221 16.33 11.11 13.05
N VAL A 222 17.28 11.70 13.77
CA VAL A 222 18.20 10.96 14.65
C VAL A 222 18.22 11.59 16.04
N THR A 223 18.14 10.78 17.10
CA THR A 223 18.33 11.23 18.48
C THR A 223 19.23 10.29 19.27
N THR A 224 19.91 10.83 20.28
CA THR A 224 20.62 10.09 21.33
C THR A 224 19.87 10.13 22.66
N TYR A 225 18.74 10.82 22.72
CA TYR A 225 17.88 10.89 23.90
C TYR A 225 16.85 9.74 23.89
N PRO A 226 16.43 9.26 25.06
CA PRO A 226 15.39 8.23 25.15
C PRO A 226 14.03 8.79 24.68
N VAL A 227 13.21 7.89 24.14
CA VAL A 227 11.83 8.18 23.73
C VAL A 227 10.87 7.37 24.59
N SER A 228 9.94 8.02 25.26
CA SER A 228 8.89 7.39 26.05
C SER A 228 7.56 7.43 25.30
N ILE A 229 6.84 6.31 25.25
CA ILE A 229 5.53 6.18 24.61
C ILE A 229 4.46 6.05 25.72
N PRO A 230 3.53 7.01 25.84
CA PRO A 230 2.46 6.95 26.83
C PRO A 230 1.52 5.76 26.65
N ASN A 231 0.80 5.41 27.71
CA ASN A 231 -0.25 4.39 27.66
C ASN A 231 -1.35 4.75 26.65
N GLY A 232 -1.69 3.81 25.78
CA GLY A 232 -2.66 3.92 24.69
C GLY A 232 -2.13 4.60 23.43
N ALA A 233 -0.90 5.09 23.41
CA ALA A 233 -0.38 5.85 22.28
C ALA A 233 0.17 4.95 21.16
N THR A 234 -0.05 5.38 19.92
CA THR A 234 0.55 4.82 18.71
C THR A 234 1.55 5.81 18.15
N ILE A 235 2.79 5.36 17.91
CA ILE A 235 3.79 6.13 17.19
C ILE A 235 4.13 5.46 15.86
N TYR A 236 4.56 6.26 14.89
CA TYR A 236 4.99 5.82 13.58
C TYR A 236 6.48 6.12 13.41
N LEU A 237 7.29 5.11 13.11
CA LEU A 237 8.71 5.29 12.80
C LEU A 237 8.89 5.41 11.30
N ALA A 238 9.45 6.53 10.85
CA ALA A 238 9.72 6.83 9.44
C ALA A 238 11.18 7.28 9.26
N ASN A 239 12.08 6.36 8.97
CA ASN A 239 13.53 6.64 8.89
C ASN A 239 14.10 7.27 10.18
N ALA A 240 13.42 7.06 11.32
CA ALA A 240 13.91 7.45 12.63
C ALA A 240 15.07 6.56 13.09
N THR A 241 16.08 7.18 13.70
CA THR A 241 17.14 6.50 14.44
C THR A 241 17.14 6.96 15.89
N VAL A 242 16.88 6.03 16.81
CA VAL A 242 16.96 6.28 18.26
C VAL A 242 18.19 5.54 18.79
N ASN A 243 19.27 6.28 19.07
CA ASN A 243 20.49 5.76 19.70
C ASN A 243 20.37 5.72 21.23
N ASN A 244 19.20 5.28 21.70
CA ASN A 244 18.84 5.13 23.09
C ASN A 244 17.62 4.20 23.19
N THR A 245 17.09 4.00 24.40
CA THR A 245 15.91 3.19 24.64
C THR A 245 14.63 3.89 24.16
N VAL A 246 13.75 3.11 23.53
CA VAL A 246 12.32 3.42 23.40
C VAL A 246 11.57 2.68 24.51
N GLU A 247 10.92 3.41 25.41
CA GLU A 247 10.23 2.85 26.58
C GLU A 247 8.72 3.04 26.46
N CYS A 248 7.97 1.94 26.51
CA CYS A 248 6.52 1.98 26.58
C CYS A 248 6.10 2.10 28.04
N LEU A 249 5.26 3.08 28.37
CA LEU A 249 4.79 3.31 29.74
C LEU A 249 3.49 2.55 30.08
N GLY A 250 2.88 1.92 29.08
CA GLY A 250 1.64 1.15 29.19
C GLY A 250 1.39 0.29 27.96
N ASP A 251 0.14 0.19 27.54
CA ASP A 251 -0.22 -0.29 26.21
C ASP A 251 0.34 0.69 25.17
N ALA A 252 1.03 0.21 24.15
CA ALA A 252 1.65 1.09 23.17
C ALA A 252 1.82 0.39 21.83
N THR A 253 1.68 1.14 20.74
CA THR A 253 1.92 0.65 19.39
C THR A 253 3.11 1.38 18.77
N VAL A 254 4.07 0.62 18.25
CA VAL A 254 5.17 1.13 17.43
C VAL A 254 4.96 0.61 16.01
N ALA A 255 4.52 1.48 15.12
CA ALA A 255 4.22 1.15 13.73
C ALA A 255 5.37 1.57 12.80
N MET A 256 5.80 0.67 11.91
CA MET A 256 6.84 0.96 10.93
C MET A 256 6.21 1.46 9.63
N VAL A 257 6.57 2.68 9.20
CA VAL A 257 6.03 3.27 7.96
C VAL A 257 6.59 2.52 6.75
N LYS A 258 5.71 2.17 5.81
CA LYS A 258 6.05 1.45 4.57
C LYS A 258 7.27 2.08 3.86
N GLU A 259 8.15 1.23 3.34
CA GLU A 259 9.37 1.62 2.61
C GLU A 259 10.35 2.49 3.41
N THR A 260 10.21 2.56 4.73
CA THR A 260 11.18 3.21 5.61
C THR A 260 11.98 2.18 6.40
N VAL A 261 13.18 2.57 6.81
CA VAL A 261 14.04 1.77 7.66
C VAL A 261 14.38 2.57 8.90
N SER A 262 13.84 2.14 10.04
CA SER A 262 14.12 2.75 11.33
C SER A 262 15.05 1.89 12.15
N THR A 263 15.88 2.54 12.96
CA THR A 263 16.88 1.88 13.80
C THR A 263 16.70 2.30 15.24
N ILE A 264 16.71 1.34 16.16
CA ILE A 264 16.74 1.61 17.60
C ILE A 264 17.92 0.84 18.17
N SER A 265 18.92 1.56 18.67
CA SER A 265 20.15 0.99 19.21
C SER A 265 20.36 1.51 20.62
N ALA A 266 20.38 0.61 21.60
CA ALA A 266 20.49 0.98 23.01
C ALA A 266 21.61 0.19 23.72
N ALA A 267 22.22 0.85 24.71
CA ALA A 267 23.12 0.22 25.68
C ALA A 267 22.39 -0.65 26.73
N THR A 268 21.08 -0.80 26.56
CA THR A 268 20.11 -1.54 27.38
C THR A 268 19.11 -2.20 26.40
N THR A 269 17.87 -2.47 26.80
CA THR A 269 16.80 -2.86 25.87
C THR A 269 16.55 -1.76 24.84
N ALA A 270 16.46 -2.13 23.56
CA ALA A 270 16.16 -1.21 22.47
C ALA A 270 14.70 -0.74 22.57
N ILE A 271 13.76 -1.68 22.66
CA ILE A 271 12.35 -1.39 22.92
C ILE A 271 11.91 -2.07 24.21
N LYS A 272 11.79 -1.28 25.27
CA LYS A 272 11.28 -1.75 26.55
C LYS A 272 9.75 -1.81 26.48
N SER A 273 9.23 -3.02 26.55
CA SER A 273 7.80 -3.25 26.70
C SER A 273 7.28 -2.57 27.96
N GLY A 274 6.00 -2.20 27.95
CA GLY A 274 5.33 -1.69 29.14
C GLY A 274 5.31 -2.69 30.30
N PRO A 275 4.87 -2.25 31.49
CA PRO A 275 4.85 -3.08 32.69
C PRO A 275 3.96 -4.33 32.51
N ALA A 276 4.07 -5.29 33.45
CA ALA A 276 3.18 -6.45 33.45
C ALA A 276 1.71 -6.03 33.45
N GLY A 277 0.90 -6.68 32.62
CA GLY A 277 -0.51 -6.37 32.37
C GLY A 277 -0.76 -5.53 31.10
N THR A 278 0.28 -4.99 30.46
CA THR A 278 0.13 -4.16 29.25
C THR A 278 0.64 -4.85 27.99
N THR A 279 0.44 -4.25 26.83
CA THR A 279 0.82 -4.81 25.53
C THR A 279 1.64 -3.83 24.70
N LEU A 280 2.83 -4.25 24.28
CA LEU A 280 3.56 -3.63 23.18
C LEU A 280 3.13 -4.27 21.87
N THR A 281 2.60 -3.48 20.94
CA THR A 281 2.27 -3.92 19.58
C THR A 281 3.26 -3.36 18.57
N LEU A 282 3.87 -4.23 17.77
CA LEU A 282 4.69 -3.88 16.60
C LEU A 282 3.89 -4.14 15.33
N SER A 283 3.72 -3.11 14.49
CA SER A 283 2.86 -3.18 13.31
C SER A 283 3.40 -2.39 12.12
N GLY A 284 2.65 -2.33 11.03
CA GLY A 284 3.01 -1.59 9.81
C GLY A 284 3.72 -2.45 8.77
N GLU A 285 4.40 -1.80 7.83
CA GLU A 285 5.01 -2.44 6.65
C GLU A 285 6.50 -2.08 6.47
N GLY A 286 7.00 -1.13 7.25
CA GLY A 286 8.41 -0.73 7.21
C GLY A 286 9.35 -1.71 7.90
N THR A 287 10.63 -1.35 7.94
CA THR A 287 11.68 -2.12 8.62
C THR A 287 12.08 -1.48 9.94
N LEU A 288 12.18 -2.28 11.00
CA LEU A 288 12.78 -1.92 12.27
C LEU A 288 14.04 -2.76 12.52
N ASN A 289 15.18 -2.10 12.65
CA ASN A 289 16.43 -2.70 13.11
C ASN A 289 16.64 -2.34 14.59
N ALA A 290 16.35 -3.26 15.49
CA ALA A 290 16.53 -3.10 16.92
C ALA A 290 17.80 -3.84 17.38
N THR A 291 18.66 -3.15 18.13
CA THR A 291 19.90 -3.71 18.67
C THR A 291 20.06 -3.34 20.14
N SER A 292 20.28 -4.34 20.99
CA SER A 292 20.75 -4.15 22.36
C SER A 292 22.20 -4.59 22.45
N SER A 293 23.08 -3.72 22.96
CA SER A 293 24.47 -4.07 23.26
C SER A 293 24.69 -4.54 24.70
N ALA A 294 23.62 -4.66 25.50
CA ALA A 294 23.68 -5.10 26.89
C ALA A 294 23.78 -6.62 27.02
N TYR A 295 24.53 -7.08 28.02
CA TYR A 295 24.70 -8.50 28.35
C TYR A 295 23.51 -9.15 29.07
N ASN A 296 22.47 -8.42 29.48
CA ASN A 296 21.43 -8.97 30.37
C ASN A 296 20.02 -8.49 30.02
N CYS A 297 19.87 -7.77 28.91
CA CYS A 297 18.61 -7.16 28.53
C CYS A 297 18.14 -7.77 27.22
N ALA A 298 16.84 -8.06 27.11
CA ALA A 298 16.30 -8.41 25.81
C ALA A 298 16.45 -7.22 24.86
N CYS A 299 16.49 -7.47 23.56
CA CYS A 299 16.47 -6.38 22.58
C CYS A 299 15.09 -5.73 22.53
N ILE A 300 14.04 -6.55 22.43
CA ILE A 300 12.64 -6.16 22.53
C ILE A 300 12.01 -6.94 23.69
N GLY A 301 11.50 -6.23 24.69
CA GLY A 301 10.88 -6.85 25.86
C GLY A 301 11.41 -6.30 27.17
N SER A 302 11.92 -7.14 28.07
CA SER A 302 12.37 -6.70 29.40
C SER A 302 13.88 -6.47 29.52
N GLN A 303 14.22 -5.48 30.34
CA GLN A 303 15.58 -5.27 30.82
C GLN A 303 15.96 -6.32 31.89
N GLN A 304 17.22 -6.31 32.33
CA GLN A 304 17.67 -7.10 33.47
C GLN A 304 16.79 -6.85 34.70
N GLN A 305 16.30 -7.91 35.33
CA GLN A 305 15.40 -7.85 36.50
C GLN A 305 14.12 -7.02 36.28
N GLY A 306 13.75 -6.72 35.03
CA GLY A 306 12.55 -5.98 34.68
C GLY A 306 11.39 -6.89 34.31
N ALA A 307 10.17 -6.38 34.43
CA ALA A 307 8.98 -7.02 33.89
C ALA A 307 8.59 -6.36 32.57
N ALA A 308 8.31 -7.18 31.56
CA ALA A 308 7.65 -6.80 30.32
C ALA A 308 6.24 -7.37 30.30
N GLY A 309 5.32 -6.58 29.77
CA GLY A 309 3.99 -6.99 29.36
C GLY A 309 4.01 -7.98 28.19
N ASN A 310 2.88 -8.04 27.48
CA ASN A 310 2.73 -8.82 26.26
C ASN A 310 3.49 -8.14 25.12
N ILE A 311 4.02 -8.95 24.20
CA ILE A 311 4.64 -8.47 22.97
C ILE A 311 3.85 -9.07 21.80
N VAL A 312 3.22 -8.21 21.00
CA VAL A 312 2.44 -8.61 19.83
C VAL A 312 3.12 -8.06 18.58
N ILE A 313 3.35 -8.91 17.60
CA ILE A 313 3.87 -8.53 16.29
C ILE A 313 2.81 -8.85 15.23
N GLU A 314 2.21 -7.80 14.69
CA GLU A 314 1.17 -7.88 13.68
C GLU A 314 1.73 -7.73 12.25
N GLY A 315 2.85 -7.01 12.11
CA GLY A 315 3.42 -6.67 10.81
C GLY A 315 4.85 -6.13 10.86
N GLY A 316 5.32 -5.66 9.70
CA GLY A 316 6.64 -5.07 9.52
C GLY A 316 7.76 -6.09 9.27
N ILE A 317 8.95 -5.58 9.00
CA ILE A 317 10.19 -6.34 8.99
C ILE A 317 10.95 -6.01 10.27
N ILE A 318 10.96 -6.92 11.24
CA ILE A 318 11.53 -6.70 12.57
C ILE A 318 12.83 -7.49 12.69
N ASN A 319 13.95 -6.80 12.78
CA ASN A 319 15.26 -7.39 13.01
C ASN A 319 15.71 -7.06 14.43
N ALA A 320 15.64 -8.01 15.35
CA ALA A 320 16.03 -7.84 16.75
C ALA A 320 17.35 -8.58 17.01
N THR A 321 18.34 -7.87 17.55
CA THR A 321 19.63 -8.44 17.97
C THR A 321 19.90 -8.10 19.42
N ALA A 322 20.01 -9.11 20.28
CA ALA A 322 20.38 -8.93 21.69
C ALA A 322 21.86 -9.25 21.92
N GLY A 323 22.41 -8.68 23.00
CA GLY A 323 23.67 -9.14 23.57
C GLY A 323 23.52 -10.50 24.24
N ASP A 324 24.53 -10.88 25.02
CA ASP A 324 24.51 -12.16 25.75
C ASP A 324 23.39 -12.22 26.79
N TYR A 325 23.17 -13.42 27.35
CA TYR A 325 22.33 -13.78 28.50
C TYR A 325 20.87 -13.34 28.48
N ALA A 326 20.35 -12.91 27.33
CA ALA A 326 18.98 -12.44 27.18
C ALA A 326 18.41 -12.83 25.82
N ALA A 327 17.08 -12.92 25.74
CA ALA A 327 16.43 -13.22 24.48
C ALA A 327 16.50 -12.03 23.50
N ALA A 328 16.47 -12.27 22.19
CA ALA A 328 16.34 -11.17 21.25
C ALA A 328 14.96 -10.51 21.40
N ILE A 329 13.90 -11.34 21.46
CA ILE A 329 12.54 -10.91 21.77
C ILE A 329 12.05 -11.68 23.00
N GLY A 330 11.76 -10.99 24.09
CA GLY A 330 11.24 -11.58 25.32
C GLY A 330 11.93 -11.06 26.58
N ALA A 331 12.44 -11.97 27.42
CA ALA A 331 12.94 -11.62 28.74
C ALA A 331 14.46 -11.46 28.81
N GLY A 332 14.89 -10.42 29.53
CA GLY A 332 16.26 -10.25 30.01
C GLY A 332 16.58 -11.14 31.22
N ASN A 333 17.86 -11.18 31.61
CA ASN A 333 18.30 -11.98 32.76
C ASN A 333 17.62 -11.51 34.06
N GLY A 334 17.05 -12.46 34.81
CA GLY A 334 16.26 -12.20 36.00
C GLY A 334 14.96 -11.43 35.77
N GLY A 335 14.61 -11.13 34.52
CA GLY A 335 13.40 -10.41 34.13
C GLY A 335 12.29 -11.35 33.68
N THR A 336 11.09 -10.79 33.51
CA THR A 336 9.92 -11.52 33.01
C THR A 336 9.37 -10.89 31.74
N CYS A 337 8.77 -11.68 30.86
CA CYS A 337 7.80 -11.23 29.85
C CYS A 337 6.49 -11.98 30.05
N GLN A 338 5.37 -11.36 29.65
CA GLN A 338 4.13 -12.10 29.48
C GLN A 338 4.13 -12.80 28.11
N ASP A 339 2.99 -12.88 27.43
CA ASP A 339 2.87 -13.64 26.19
C ASP A 339 3.57 -12.93 25.03
N ILE A 340 4.19 -13.71 24.16
CA ILE A 340 4.72 -13.24 22.87
C ILE A 340 3.83 -13.81 21.77
N THR A 341 3.19 -12.95 20.99
CA THR A 341 2.32 -13.36 19.89
C THR A 341 2.82 -12.79 18.56
N ILE A 342 3.06 -13.66 17.58
CA ILE A 342 3.44 -13.25 16.21
C ILE A 342 2.33 -13.68 15.26
N GLN A 343 1.68 -12.69 14.66
CA GLN A 343 0.54 -12.87 13.76
C GLN A 343 0.90 -12.60 12.30
N GLY A 344 1.92 -11.77 12.06
CA GLY A 344 2.32 -11.36 10.72
C GLY A 344 3.73 -10.76 10.67
N GLY A 345 4.08 -10.19 9.52
CA GLY A 345 5.40 -9.60 9.28
C GLY A 345 6.52 -10.61 9.01
N THR A 346 7.74 -10.09 8.90
CA THR A 346 8.98 -10.87 8.87
C THR A 346 9.78 -10.55 10.13
N VAL A 347 9.93 -11.53 11.01
CA VAL A 347 10.62 -11.37 12.30
C VAL A 347 11.93 -12.14 12.24
N THR A 348 13.04 -11.46 12.46
CA THR A 348 14.38 -12.06 12.56
C THR A 348 14.96 -11.72 13.92
N ALA A 349 15.14 -12.74 14.76
CA ALA A 349 15.50 -12.61 16.16
C ALA A 349 16.83 -13.33 16.45
N HIS A 350 17.90 -12.56 16.68
CA HIS A 350 19.24 -13.08 16.98
C HIS A 350 19.61 -12.83 18.44
N ALA A 351 19.76 -13.90 19.20
CA ALA A 351 20.21 -13.80 20.58
C ALA A 351 21.72 -14.00 20.70
N GLY A 352 22.33 -13.30 21.67
CA GLY A 352 23.68 -13.61 22.12
C GLY A 352 23.73 -14.89 22.97
N SER A 353 24.91 -15.20 23.49
CA SER A 353 25.17 -16.41 24.27
C SER A 353 24.13 -16.63 25.36
N LYS A 354 23.52 -17.82 25.41
CA LYS A 354 22.53 -18.29 26.39
C LYS A 354 21.15 -17.63 26.32
N GLY A 355 20.93 -16.78 25.32
CA GLY A 355 19.63 -16.25 24.98
C GLY A 355 18.91 -17.12 23.97
N ALA A 356 17.60 -17.31 24.17
CA ALA A 356 16.76 -17.80 23.08
C ALA A 356 16.53 -16.70 22.04
N GLY A 357 16.41 -17.04 20.76
CA GLY A 357 16.03 -16.05 19.74
C GLY A 357 14.73 -15.35 20.15
N ILE A 358 13.71 -16.14 20.47
CA ILE A 358 12.43 -15.68 21.02
C ILE A 358 12.13 -16.44 22.31
N GLY A 359 11.86 -15.73 23.41
CA GLY A 359 11.49 -16.30 24.71
C GLY A 359 12.38 -15.79 25.85
N THR A 360 13.17 -16.66 26.48
CA THR A 360 13.99 -16.30 27.65
C THR A 360 15.47 -16.59 27.47
N GLY A 361 16.32 -15.76 28.09
CA GLY A 361 17.74 -16.03 28.30
C GLY A 361 18.17 -15.69 29.73
N ALA A 362 19.07 -16.47 30.31
CA ALA A 362 19.60 -16.17 31.64
C ALA A 362 21.02 -16.72 31.89
N ASN A 363 21.75 -16.02 32.77
CA ASN A 363 23.05 -16.43 33.30
C ASN A 363 22.98 -16.90 34.76
N GLY A 364 21.79 -17.31 35.21
CA GLY A 364 21.60 -17.90 36.55
C GLY A 364 21.24 -16.94 37.67
N TRP A 365 21.17 -15.64 37.43
CA TRP A 365 20.77 -14.66 38.45
C TRP A 365 19.31 -14.24 38.24
N GLY A 366 18.50 -14.40 39.28
CA GLY A 366 17.07 -14.05 39.27
C GLY A 366 16.21 -15.03 38.47
N ALA A 367 14.94 -15.16 38.86
CA ALA A 367 13.98 -15.96 38.10
C ALA A 367 13.71 -15.28 36.76
N THR A 368 13.78 -16.03 35.66
CA THR A 368 13.50 -15.52 34.32
C THR A 368 12.31 -16.27 33.75
N ALA A 369 11.30 -15.55 33.29
CA ALA A 369 10.09 -16.19 32.79
C ALA A 369 9.59 -15.48 31.53
N CYS A 370 9.04 -16.25 30.61
CA CYS A 370 8.14 -15.73 29.60
C CYS A 370 6.81 -16.47 29.65
N GLY A 371 5.75 -15.78 29.23
CA GLY A 371 4.45 -16.38 28.97
C GLY A 371 4.50 -17.38 27.81
N ASN A 372 3.35 -17.57 27.18
CA ASN A 372 3.22 -18.40 26.00
C ASN A 372 3.82 -17.70 24.79
N ILE A 373 4.51 -18.46 23.94
CA ILE A 373 4.96 -18.00 22.64
C ILE A 373 3.99 -18.56 21.61
N THR A 374 3.20 -17.70 20.98
CA THR A 374 2.18 -18.06 20.01
C THR A 374 2.53 -17.51 18.64
N ILE A 375 2.61 -18.38 17.63
CA ILE A 375 2.84 -17.98 16.24
C ILE A 375 1.65 -18.46 15.41
N THR A 376 0.91 -17.51 14.84
CA THR A 376 -0.26 -17.78 13.99
C THR A 376 -0.01 -17.42 12.52
N GLY A 377 1.01 -16.61 12.23
CA GLY A 377 1.35 -16.18 10.87
C GLY A 377 2.71 -15.49 10.76
N GLY A 378 2.99 -14.94 9.57
CA GLY A 378 4.27 -14.28 9.26
C GLY A 378 5.41 -15.23 8.89
N ILE A 379 6.60 -14.65 8.72
CA ILE A 379 7.87 -15.36 8.52
C ILE A 379 8.73 -15.11 9.75
N VAL A 380 9.06 -16.16 10.51
CA VAL A 380 9.80 -16.06 11.77
C VAL A 380 11.13 -16.78 11.65
N ASN A 381 12.24 -16.06 11.76
CA ASN A 381 13.59 -16.59 11.80
C ASN A 381 14.18 -16.35 13.19
N ALA A 382 14.22 -17.38 14.03
CA ALA A 382 14.65 -17.28 15.41
C ALA A 382 15.97 -18.03 15.63
N TYR A 383 17.01 -17.31 16.04
CA TYR A 383 18.36 -17.82 16.22
C TYR A 383 18.75 -17.73 17.69
N GLY A 384 18.83 -18.88 18.34
CA GLY A 384 19.35 -19.01 19.68
C GLY A 384 20.87 -18.84 19.70
N GLY A 385 21.37 -18.18 20.74
CA GLY A 385 22.81 -18.16 21.01
C GLY A 385 23.28 -19.48 21.62
N TYR A 386 24.56 -19.56 21.96
CA TYR A 386 25.14 -20.73 22.64
C TYR A 386 24.31 -21.13 23.87
N ALA A 387 23.82 -22.37 23.96
CA ALA A 387 22.88 -22.87 24.98
C ALA A 387 21.51 -22.19 25.04
N GLY A 388 21.11 -21.49 23.97
CA GLY A 388 19.77 -20.93 23.78
C GLY A 388 19.01 -21.64 22.68
N ALA A 389 17.72 -21.87 22.91
CA ALA A 389 16.82 -22.37 21.87
C ALA A 389 16.58 -21.31 20.77
N GLY A 390 16.21 -21.72 19.56
CA GLY A 390 15.69 -20.77 18.58
C GLY A 390 14.45 -20.08 19.14
N ILE A 391 13.46 -20.88 19.53
CA ILE A 391 12.23 -20.44 20.22
C ILE A 391 12.10 -21.21 21.54
N GLY A 392 11.98 -20.49 22.65
CA GLY A 392 11.76 -21.03 23.99
C GLY A 392 12.75 -20.49 25.01
N ALA A 393 13.57 -21.35 25.64
CA ALA A 393 14.42 -20.96 26.76
C ALA A 393 15.91 -21.27 26.58
N GLY A 394 16.78 -20.43 27.13
CA GLY A 394 18.23 -20.64 27.20
C GLY A 394 18.83 -20.36 28.58
N CYS A 395 19.87 -21.13 28.96
CA CYS A 395 20.55 -21.03 30.25
C CYS A 395 22.01 -21.49 30.20
N ALA A 396 22.90 -20.89 31.00
CA ALA A 396 24.27 -21.40 31.21
C ALA A 396 24.67 -21.83 32.61
N ASN A 397 24.46 -20.98 33.61
CA ASN A 397 25.07 -21.10 34.94
C ASN A 397 23.99 -20.95 36.01
N TYR A 398 24.16 -21.56 37.18
CA TYR A 398 23.09 -21.76 38.15
C TYR A 398 23.24 -20.90 39.41
N TYR A 399 22.21 -20.17 39.79
CA TYR A 399 21.88 -19.83 41.19
C TYR A 399 20.37 -19.96 41.41
N SER A 400 19.90 -21.06 42.00
CA SER A 400 18.53 -21.25 42.58
C SER A 400 17.30 -20.74 41.79
N SER A 401 17.42 -20.33 40.52
CA SER A 401 16.41 -19.51 39.87
C SER A 401 15.72 -20.27 38.75
N THR A 402 14.40 -20.14 38.70
CA THR A 402 13.54 -20.79 37.71
C THR A 402 13.63 -20.04 36.39
N ILE A 403 13.97 -20.75 35.31
CA ILE A 403 13.95 -20.24 33.94
C ILE A 403 12.82 -20.94 33.20
N THR A 404 11.83 -20.18 32.74
CA THR A 404 10.57 -20.76 32.25
C THR A 404 10.10 -20.09 30.96
N CYS A 405 9.63 -20.91 30.03
CA CYS A 405 8.73 -20.50 28.95
C CYS A 405 7.41 -21.26 29.16
N SER A 406 6.29 -20.57 29.25
CA SER A 406 5.02 -21.21 29.67
C SER A 406 4.49 -22.22 28.65
N GLY A 407 4.82 -22.04 27.37
CA GLY A 407 4.46 -22.95 26.29
C GLY A 407 4.75 -22.34 24.93
N ILE A 408 4.76 -23.17 23.89
CA ILE A 408 4.96 -22.77 22.51
C ILE A 408 3.81 -23.31 21.68
N THR A 409 3.09 -22.44 20.99
CA THR A 409 1.99 -22.82 20.09
C THR A 409 2.24 -22.24 18.71
N ILE A 410 2.31 -23.10 17.70
CA ILE A 410 2.45 -22.72 16.30
C ILE A 410 1.27 -23.29 15.51
N THR A 411 0.48 -22.40 14.92
CA THR A 411 -0.73 -22.74 14.15
C THR A 411 -0.65 -22.29 12.69
N GLY A 412 0.35 -21.48 12.32
CA GLY A 412 0.54 -20.96 10.98
C GLY A 412 1.87 -20.24 10.79
N GLY A 413 2.07 -19.69 9.58
CA GLY A 413 3.30 -18.99 9.20
C GLY A 413 4.42 -19.88 8.66
N ILE A 414 5.54 -19.25 8.32
CA ILE A 414 6.81 -19.92 8.00
C ILE A 414 7.74 -19.70 9.19
N VAL A 415 8.10 -20.76 9.92
CA VAL A 415 8.91 -20.65 11.14
C VAL A 415 10.21 -21.40 10.95
N ASN A 416 11.32 -20.68 11.03
CA ASN A 416 12.68 -21.19 10.98
C ASN A 416 13.34 -20.96 12.34
N ALA A 417 13.38 -22.00 13.16
CA ALA A 417 13.91 -21.96 14.52
C ALA A 417 15.24 -22.72 14.60
N TYR A 418 16.31 -21.99 14.90
CA TYR A 418 17.68 -22.49 14.94
C TYR A 418 18.23 -22.38 16.36
N GLY A 419 18.46 -23.51 17.01
CA GLY A 419 19.12 -23.57 18.31
C GLY A 419 20.62 -23.29 18.19
N GLY A 420 21.19 -22.56 19.15
CA GLY A 420 22.64 -22.44 19.25
C GLY A 420 23.26 -23.73 19.81
N ALA A 421 24.59 -23.81 19.93
CA ALA A 421 25.24 -25.02 20.43
C ALA A 421 24.71 -25.38 21.83
N ALA A 422 24.08 -26.55 21.97
CA ALA A 422 23.31 -27.04 23.13
C ALA A 422 21.86 -26.53 23.32
N GLY A 423 21.30 -25.82 22.32
CA GLY A 423 19.89 -25.45 22.24
C GLY A 423 19.13 -26.25 21.19
N ALA A 424 17.88 -26.59 21.49
CA ALA A 424 16.94 -27.09 20.50
C ALA A 424 16.53 -25.97 19.51
N GLY A 425 16.01 -26.34 18.34
CA GLY A 425 15.34 -25.37 17.48
C GLY A 425 14.14 -24.76 18.21
N ILE A 426 13.28 -25.63 18.75
CA ILE A 426 12.10 -25.26 19.53
C ILE A 426 12.12 -26.01 20.87
N GLY A 427 12.09 -25.28 21.99
CA GLY A 427 12.09 -25.86 23.33
C GLY A 427 13.11 -25.20 24.24
N THR A 428 14.10 -25.94 24.73
CA THR A 428 15.06 -25.42 25.71
C THR A 428 16.51 -25.58 25.26
N GLY A 429 17.43 -24.85 25.89
CA GLY A 429 18.87 -25.03 25.77
C GLY A 429 19.58 -24.90 27.11
N VAL A 430 20.59 -25.73 27.35
CA VAL A 430 21.36 -25.72 28.60
C VAL A 430 22.81 -26.17 28.37
N ARG A 431 23.75 -25.50 29.04
CA ARG A 431 25.19 -25.71 28.87
C ARG A 431 25.83 -26.70 29.86
N GLU A 432 25.79 -26.42 31.16
CA GLU A 432 26.61 -27.10 32.18
C GLU A 432 25.82 -27.28 33.47
N TYR A 433 25.48 -28.51 33.89
CA TYR A 433 24.68 -28.75 35.10
C TYR A 433 25.55 -28.95 36.35
N SER A 434 25.31 -28.14 37.39
CA SER A 434 25.94 -28.25 38.72
C SER A 434 24.91 -28.27 39.87
N GLY A 435 23.73 -28.87 39.67
CA GLY A 435 22.77 -29.17 40.75
C GLY A 435 21.56 -28.24 40.91
N GLY A 436 21.31 -27.31 39.99
CA GLY A 436 20.16 -26.37 40.04
C GLY A 436 18.97 -26.72 39.14
N PRO A 437 17.87 -25.95 39.14
CA PRO A 437 16.68 -26.25 38.33
C PRO A 437 16.91 -25.97 36.84
N CYS A 438 16.67 -26.97 35.98
CA CYS A 438 16.82 -26.86 34.53
C CYS A 438 15.86 -25.83 33.91
N PRO A 439 16.22 -25.18 32.79
CA PRO A 439 15.26 -24.37 32.05
C PRO A 439 14.09 -25.24 31.61
N THR A 440 12.89 -24.73 31.81
CA THR A 440 11.65 -25.43 31.46
C THR A 440 10.90 -24.72 30.36
N CYS A 441 10.30 -25.51 29.47
CA CYS A 441 9.28 -25.04 28.54
C CYS A 441 8.02 -25.89 28.75
N GLY A 442 6.85 -25.29 28.79
CA GLY A 442 5.59 -26.02 28.94
C GLY A 442 5.20 -26.79 27.67
N ASN A 443 3.89 -26.81 27.36
CA ASN A 443 3.40 -27.54 26.18
C ASN A 443 4.00 -26.97 24.88
N ILE A 444 4.42 -27.85 23.98
CA ILE A 444 4.80 -27.48 22.61
C ILE A 444 3.76 -28.06 21.66
N THR A 445 2.97 -27.19 21.03
CA THR A 445 1.92 -27.58 20.08
C THR A 445 2.22 -26.99 18.71
N ILE A 446 2.41 -27.84 17.70
CA ILE A 446 2.64 -27.44 16.31
C ILE A 446 1.55 -28.10 15.47
N SER A 447 0.57 -27.30 15.03
CA SER A 447 -0.62 -27.79 14.33
C SER A 447 -0.82 -27.21 12.93
N GLY A 448 0.03 -26.26 12.51
CA GLY A 448 -0.02 -25.65 11.19
C GLY A 448 1.27 -24.88 10.86
N GLY A 449 1.35 -24.39 9.62
CA GLY A 449 2.51 -23.65 9.11
C GLY A 449 3.57 -24.53 8.40
N THR A 450 4.59 -23.86 7.86
CA THR A 450 5.80 -24.50 7.31
C THR A 450 6.94 -24.33 8.31
N ILE A 451 7.40 -25.42 8.90
CA ILE A 451 8.30 -25.35 10.06
C ILE A 451 9.65 -25.99 9.74
N THR A 452 10.70 -25.21 9.92
CA THR A 452 12.09 -25.66 10.00
C THR A 452 12.56 -25.53 11.45
N ALA A 453 12.82 -26.65 12.13
CA ALA A 453 13.40 -26.66 13.48
C ALA A 453 14.75 -27.37 13.40
N THR A 454 15.82 -26.71 13.83
CA THR A 454 17.18 -27.28 13.79
C THR A 454 17.88 -27.09 15.11
N ARG A 455 18.33 -28.19 15.69
CA ARG A 455 19.17 -28.24 16.89
C ARG A 455 20.58 -27.71 16.61
N GLY A 456 21.20 -27.10 17.62
CA GLY A 456 22.62 -26.81 17.57
C GLY A 456 23.47 -28.07 17.70
N GLY A 457 24.76 -27.98 17.33
CA GLY A 457 25.64 -29.16 17.16
C GLY A 457 25.76 -30.12 18.36
N ASN A 458 25.49 -29.66 19.59
CA ASN A 458 25.55 -30.48 20.80
C ASN A 458 24.18 -30.86 21.37
N ALA A 459 23.09 -30.27 20.86
CA ALA A 459 21.73 -30.57 21.30
C ALA A 459 21.24 -31.90 20.73
N VAL A 460 20.35 -32.59 21.45
CA VAL A 460 19.87 -33.92 21.08
C VAL A 460 18.65 -33.86 20.15
N TRP A 461 17.75 -32.89 20.39
CA TRP A 461 16.46 -32.80 19.71
C TRP A 461 16.29 -31.47 18.99
N ASP A 462 15.68 -31.51 17.81
CA ASP A 462 15.27 -30.32 17.07
C ASP A 462 14.07 -29.65 17.75
N ILE A 463 13.13 -30.47 18.24
CA ILE A 463 12.01 -30.06 19.09
C ILE A 463 12.07 -30.80 20.41
N GLY A 464 12.24 -30.06 21.50
CA GLY A 464 12.33 -30.62 22.84
C GLY A 464 13.47 -30.02 23.66
N PRO A 465 14.07 -30.80 24.56
CA PRO A 465 15.16 -30.30 25.37
C PRO A 465 16.50 -30.31 24.66
N GLY A 466 17.18 -29.16 24.64
CA GLY A 466 18.60 -29.04 24.30
C GLY A 466 19.50 -29.51 25.44
N VAL A 467 20.69 -30.01 25.10
CA VAL A 467 21.69 -30.59 26.02
C VAL A 467 23.10 -30.30 25.50
N PHE A 468 24.11 -30.32 26.36
CA PHE A 468 25.51 -30.46 25.97
C PHE A 468 25.94 -31.92 26.20
N SER A 469 26.19 -32.68 25.12
CA SER A 469 26.58 -34.09 25.20
C SER A 469 28.02 -34.24 25.73
N GLY A 470 28.17 -34.45 27.04
CA GLY A 470 29.46 -34.71 27.69
C GLY A 470 29.47 -35.88 28.68
N ASP A 471 28.33 -36.24 29.28
CA ASP A 471 28.24 -37.40 30.19
C ASP A 471 26.86 -38.09 30.08
N PRO A 472 26.81 -39.41 29.85
CA PRO A 472 25.57 -40.19 29.82
C PRO A 472 25.14 -40.47 31.27
N GLY A 473 24.49 -39.51 31.91
CA GLY A 473 24.18 -39.64 33.34
C GLY A 473 22.93 -38.92 33.79
N THR A 474 22.84 -37.62 33.54
CA THR A 474 21.74 -36.83 34.08
C THR A 474 21.77 -35.43 33.48
N TYR A 475 20.62 -34.75 33.47
CA TYR A 475 20.45 -33.30 33.26
C TYR A 475 20.18 -32.83 31.84
N TYR A 476 18.87 -32.76 31.56
CA TYR A 476 18.27 -32.24 30.34
C TYR A 476 17.61 -30.90 30.67
N GLY A 477 17.55 -29.97 29.71
CA GLY A 477 16.44 -29.02 29.72
C GLY A 477 15.12 -29.77 29.82
N VAL A 478 14.05 -29.15 30.32
CA VAL A 478 12.80 -29.88 30.55
C VAL A 478 11.71 -29.30 29.68
N VAL A 479 11.09 -30.15 28.86
CA VAL A 479 9.75 -29.86 28.39
C VAL A 479 8.81 -30.47 29.41
N SER A 480 8.18 -29.63 30.24
CA SER A 480 7.34 -30.06 31.36
C SER A 480 5.93 -30.46 30.91
N GLY A 481 5.57 -30.11 29.68
CA GLY A 481 4.29 -30.39 29.05
C GLY A 481 4.36 -31.46 27.95
N THR A 482 3.26 -31.62 27.23
CA THR A 482 3.18 -32.50 26.07
C THR A 482 3.77 -31.84 24.83
N ILE A 483 4.46 -32.62 23.99
CA ILE A 483 4.83 -32.22 22.64
C ILE A 483 3.82 -32.84 21.67
N SER A 484 3.05 -31.99 20.97
CA SER A 484 2.06 -32.40 19.98
C SER A 484 2.39 -31.76 18.64
N VAL A 485 2.74 -32.58 17.65
CA VAL A 485 3.10 -32.13 16.30
C VAL A 485 2.22 -32.86 15.29
N THR A 486 1.32 -32.14 14.63
CA THR A 486 0.37 -32.71 13.65
C THR A 486 0.71 -32.38 12.20
N VAL A 487 1.83 -31.70 11.98
CA VAL A 487 2.35 -31.32 10.66
C VAL A 487 3.79 -31.80 10.48
N THR A 488 4.25 -31.88 9.25
CA THR A 488 5.67 -32.20 8.97
C THR A 488 6.56 -31.04 9.38
N VAL A 489 7.59 -31.33 10.17
CA VAL A 489 8.64 -30.38 10.55
C VAL A 489 9.97 -30.87 10.00
N LYS A 490 10.73 -29.98 9.36
CA LYS A 490 12.03 -30.32 8.76
C LYS A 490 13.20 -29.71 9.53
N ASP A 491 14.38 -30.32 9.43
CA ASP A 491 15.65 -29.68 9.77
C ASP A 491 16.16 -28.82 8.59
N LYS A 492 17.24 -28.04 8.81
CA LYS A 492 17.85 -27.19 7.77
C LYS A 492 18.36 -27.94 6.53
N ASN A 493 18.53 -29.26 6.62
CA ASN A 493 19.01 -30.11 5.54
C ASN A 493 17.83 -30.79 4.79
N GLY A 494 16.59 -30.57 5.24
CA GLY A 494 15.38 -31.16 4.66
C GLY A 494 14.99 -32.53 5.24
N ASN A 495 15.66 -33.00 6.30
CA ASN A 495 15.30 -34.24 7.00
C ASN A 495 14.13 -33.99 7.95
N ASP A 496 13.42 -35.04 8.37
CA ASP A 496 12.43 -34.91 9.43
C ASP A 496 13.10 -34.49 10.74
N ALA A 497 12.52 -33.49 11.41
CA ALA A 497 13.03 -32.99 12.68
C ALA A 497 12.92 -34.05 13.77
N SER A 498 13.97 -34.19 14.57
CA SER A 498 13.99 -35.04 15.75
C SER A 498 13.13 -34.44 16.86
N ILE A 499 12.13 -35.19 17.32
CA ILE A 499 11.17 -34.76 18.33
C ILE A 499 11.36 -35.60 19.59
N TYR A 500 11.50 -34.93 20.74
CA TYR A 500 11.54 -35.61 22.03
C TYR A 500 10.20 -36.28 22.33
N ALA A 501 10.23 -37.61 22.44
CA ALA A 501 9.14 -38.38 23.03
C ALA A 501 9.41 -38.47 24.54
N ALA A 502 8.63 -37.76 25.34
CA ALA A 502 8.66 -37.96 26.79
C ALA A 502 8.31 -39.43 27.11
N PRO A 503 9.02 -40.08 28.05
CA PRO A 503 8.72 -41.45 28.47
C PRO A 503 7.34 -41.60 29.12
#